data_AF-A0A7Y4ZU72-F1
#
_entry.id   AF-A0A7Y4ZU72-F1
#
_cell.length_a   1.000
_cell.length_b   1.000
_cell.length_c   1.000
_cell.angle_alpha   90.00
_cell.angle_beta   90.00
_cell.angle_gamma   90.00
#
_symmetry.space_group_name_H-M   'P 1'
#
loop_
_entity.id
_entity.type
_entity.pdbx_description
1 polymer ?
#
loop_
_entity_poly.entity_id
_entity_poly.type
_entity_poly.pdbx_seq_one_letter_code
_entity_poly.pdbx_strand_id
1 'polypeptide(L)'
;MYLPILAVVFVVFLFWTWRSNELFCISVRNGKLLIVRGRVPAGLMGEFRTVLSNVQSATIRVQKTQNGGRLTASGVDEGKLQRLRNIFGLCPQAQLRSAKPIVNPSLGQVLGIAWLAWWLDRRS
;
A
#
# COMPACT_ATOMS: atom_id res chain seq x y z
N MET A 1 21.21 27.75 -16.10
CA MET A 1 19.75 27.63 -16.31
C MET A 1 19.24 26.18 -16.34
N TYR A 2 20.05 25.17 -16.66
CA TYR A 2 19.63 23.76 -16.69
C TYR A 2 19.64 23.04 -15.34
N LEU A 3 20.35 23.58 -14.34
CA LEU A 3 20.48 23.02 -13.00
C LEU A 3 19.12 22.77 -12.29
N PRO A 4 18.15 23.71 -12.29
CA PRO A 4 16.82 23.43 -11.73
C PRO A 4 16.03 22.38 -12.51
N ILE A 5 16.17 22.33 -13.85
CA ILE A 5 15.50 21.34 -14.69
C ILE A 5 16.03 19.94 -14.39
N LEU A 6 17.35 19.79 -14.29
CA LEU A 6 18.02 18.55 -13.89
C LEU A 6 17.60 18.09 -12.49
N ALA A 7 17.51 19.02 -11.53
CA ALA A 7 17.03 18.71 -10.18
C ALA A 7 15.59 18.20 -10.18
N VAL A 8 14.68 18.84 -10.94
CA VAL A 8 13.28 18.39 -11.06
C VAL A 8 13.21 17.01 -11.70
N VAL A 9 13.92 16.77 -12.80
CA VAL A 9 13.96 15.46 -13.46
C VAL A 9 14.48 14.38 -12.52
N PHE A 10 15.54 14.68 -11.75
CA PHE A 10 16.11 13.75 -10.78
C PHE A 10 15.12 13.43 -9.65
N VAL A 11 14.43 14.42 -9.11
CA VAL A 11 13.40 14.20 -8.08
C VAL A 11 12.24 13.37 -8.62
N VAL A 12 11.77 13.65 -9.84
CA VAL A 12 10.72 12.86 -10.50
C VAL A 12 11.18 11.42 -10.70
N PHE A 13 12.41 11.21 -11.15
CA PHE A 13 12.99 9.89 -11.35
C PHE A 13 13.11 9.09 -10.04
N LEU A 14 13.61 9.71 -8.97
CA LEU A 14 13.68 9.10 -7.63
C LEU A 14 12.29 8.76 -7.10
N PHE A 15 11.31 9.65 -7.30
CA PHE A 15 9.92 9.39 -6.92
C PHE A 15 9.36 8.20 -7.70
N TRP A 16 9.64 8.10 -9.00
CA TRP A 16 9.14 7.04 -9.86
C TRP A 16 9.77 5.67 -9.55
N THR A 17 11.06 5.64 -9.24
CA THR A 17 11.77 4.42 -8.83
C THR A 17 11.32 3.95 -7.45
N TRP A 18 11.16 4.86 -6.48
CA TRP A 18 10.58 4.52 -5.18
C TRP A 18 9.17 3.95 -5.32
N ARG A 19 8.37 4.57 -6.19
CA ARG A 19 7.02 4.12 -6.53
C ARG A 19 7.01 2.78 -7.27
N SER A 20 8.02 2.44 -8.06
CA SER A 20 8.09 1.15 -8.78
C SER A 20 8.49 -0.03 -7.89
N ASN A 21 9.17 0.23 -6.78
CA ASN A 21 9.54 -0.80 -5.80
C ASN A 21 8.40 -1.12 -4.81
N GLU A 22 7.25 -0.48 -4.88
CA GLU A 22 6.11 -0.74 -3.98
C GLU A 22 5.25 -1.89 -4.53
N LEU A 23 5.19 -3.01 -3.80
CA LEU A 23 4.35 -4.18 -4.15
C LEU A 23 2.86 -3.86 -4.02
N PHE A 24 2.48 -3.27 -2.89
CA PHE A 24 1.14 -2.76 -2.66
C PHE A 24 1.10 -1.68 -1.58
N CYS A 25 0.06 -0.87 -1.64
CA CYS A 25 -0.23 0.19 -0.69
C CYS A 25 -1.70 0.12 -0.30
N ILE A 26 -1.97 0.07 1.00
CA ILE A 26 -3.30 0.00 1.60
C ILE A 26 -3.49 1.25 2.45
N SER A 27 -4.58 1.95 2.24
CA SER A 27 -5.02 3.02 3.12
C SER A 27 -6.13 2.50 4.02
N VAL A 28 -6.01 2.76 5.31
CA VAL A 28 -6.99 2.46 6.33
C VAL A 28 -7.69 3.75 6.72
N ARG A 29 -9.01 3.73 6.79
CA ARG A 29 -9.81 4.84 7.32
C ARG A 29 -11.03 4.30 8.06
N ASN A 30 -11.17 4.66 9.34
CA ASN A 30 -12.25 4.23 10.23
C ASN A 30 -12.45 2.71 10.21
N GLY A 31 -11.37 1.94 10.34
CA GLY A 31 -11.41 0.47 10.30
C GLY A 31 -11.66 -0.15 8.92
N LYS A 32 -11.94 0.65 7.88
CA LYS A 32 -12.07 0.18 6.49
C LYS A 32 -10.71 0.19 5.80
N LEU A 33 -10.44 -0.87 5.03
CA LEU A 33 -9.22 -1.02 4.26
C LEU A 33 -9.53 -0.77 2.77
N LEU A 34 -8.75 0.09 2.14
CA LEU A 34 -8.82 0.38 0.71
C LEU A 34 -7.45 0.13 0.10
N ILE A 35 -7.39 -0.74 -0.91
CA ILE A 35 -6.16 -0.96 -1.69
C ILE A 35 -5.98 0.27 -2.57
N VAL A 36 -4.96 1.08 -2.29
CA VAL A 36 -4.63 2.25 -3.11
C VAL A 36 -3.87 1.82 -4.35
N ARG A 37 -3.01 0.80 -4.22
CA ARG A 37 -2.18 0.31 -5.31
C ARG A 37 -1.72 -1.12 -5.08
N GLY A 38 -1.41 -1.80 -6.18
CA GLY A 38 -0.83 -3.15 -6.17
C GLY A 38 -1.89 -4.24 -6.03
N ARG A 39 -1.43 -5.43 -5.66
CA ARG A 39 -2.30 -6.60 -5.50
C ARG A 39 -2.08 -7.18 -4.11
N VAL A 40 -3.16 -7.49 -3.42
CA VAL A 40 -3.13 -8.02 -2.05
C VAL A 40 -3.94 -9.31 -2.03
N PRO A 41 -3.37 -10.44 -1.57
CA PRO A 41 -4.11 -11.68 -1.41
C PRO A 41 -5.30 -11.50 -0.45
N ALA A 42 -6.44 -12.12 -0.75
CA ALA A 42 -7.65 -11.99 0.06
C ALA A 42 -7.46 -12.47 1.51
N GLY A 43 -6.71 -13.57 1.72
CA GLY A 43 -6.40 -14.07 3.06
C GLY A 43 -5.61 -13.06 3.91
N LEU A 44 -4.62 -12.41 3.30
CA LEU A 44 -3.82 -11.36 3.97
C LEU A 44 -4.67 -10.12 4.27
N MET A 45 -5.63 -9.79 3.40
CA MET A 45 -6.58 -8.71 3.66
C MET A 45 -7.50 -8.97 4.86
N GLY A 46 -7.98 -10.21 5.02
CA GLY A 46 -8.79 -10.60 6.17
C GLY A 46 -8.05 -10.42 7.48
N GLU A 47 -6.82 -10.94 7.56
CA GLU A 47 -5.96 -10.81 8.74
C GLU A 47 -5.63 -9.34 9.06
N PHE A 48 -5.32 -8.53 8.03
CA PHE A 48 -5.07 -7.11 8.22
C PHE A 48 -6.30 -6.37 8.73
N ARG A 49 -7.49 -6.70 8.23
CA ARG A 49 -8.74 -6.10 8.70
C ARG A 49 -8.96 -6.35 10.20
N THR A 50 -8.65 -7.56 10.68
CA THR A 50 -8.76 -7.89 12.11
C THR A 50 -7.84 -7.03 12.98
N VAL A 51 -6.60 -6.78 12.53
CA VAL A 51 -5.64 -5.95 13.29
C VAL A 51 -5.99 -4.45 13.23
N LEU A 52 -6.59 -4.01 12.12
CA LEU A 52 -6.77 -2.58 11.81
C LEU A 52 -8.20 -2.09 12.04
N SER A 53 -9.11 -2.93 12.51
CA SER A 53 -10.54 -2.59 12.69
C SER A 53 -10.76 -1.34 13.54
N ASN A 54 -9.90 -1.11 14.53
CA ASN A 54 -10.01 0.00 15.48
C ASN A 54 -9.09 1.18 15.13
N VAL A 55 -8.49 1.18 13.94
CA VAL A 55 -7.56 2.22 13.49
C VAL A 55 -8.33 3.29 12.70
N GLN A 56 -8.24 4.55 13.15
CA GLN A 56 -8.94 5.67 12.51
C GLN A 56 -8.34 6.03 11.15
N SER A 57 -7.02 6.06 11.04
CA SER A 57 -6.33 6.37 9.79
C SER A 57 -4.94 5.76 9.81
N ALA A 58 -4.61 4.96 8.81
CA ALA A 58 -3.27 4.41 8.64
C ALA A 58 -2.94 4.21 7.17
N THR A 59 -1.66 4.12 6.85
CA THR A 59 -1.18 3.74 5.51
C THR A 59 -0.17 2.63 5.65
N ILE A 60 -0.43 1.51 5.00
CA ILE A 60 0.44 0.34 4.99
C ILE A 60 1.05 0.21 3.60
N ARG A 61 2.37 0.10 3.55
CA ARG A 61 3.13 0.00 2.32
C ARG A 61 4.03 -1.22 2.40
N VAL A 62 4.08 -1.97 1.32
CA VAL A 62 5.03 -3.07 1.19
C VAL A 62 5.95 -2.77 0.03
N GLN A 63 7.25 -2.70 0.30
CA GLN A 63 8.29 -2.48 -0.68
C GLN A 63 9.00 -3.80 -1.00
N LYS A 64 9.35 -4.01 -2.26
CA LYS A 64 10.19 -5.12 -2.70
C LYS A 64 11.62 -4.89 -2.18
N THR A 65 12.17 -5.91 -1.54
CA THR A 65 13.57 -5.97 -1.09
C THR A 65 14.24 -7.20 -1.69
N GLN A 66 15.57 -7.30 -1.57
CA GLN A 66 16.33 -8.43 -2.13
C GLN A 66 15.87 -9.79 -1.58
N ASN A 67 15.47 -9.84 -0.30
CA ASN A 67 15.04 -11.07 0.38
C ASN A 67 13.51 -11.20 0.53
N GLY A 68 12.72 -10.37 -0.17
CA GLY A 68 11.25 -10.46 -0.13
C GLY A 68 10.56 -9.10 -0.15
N GLY A 69 9.66 -8.88 0.81
CA GLY A 69 8.95 -7.61 0.99
C GLY A 69 9.23 -7.02 2.37
N ARG A 70 9.36 -5.69 2.44
CA ARG A 70 9.42 -4.94 3.69
C ARG A 70 8.11 -4.21 3.91
N LEU A 71 7.41 -4.56 4.99
CA LEU A 71 6.19 -3.87 5.42
C LEU A 71 6.54 -2.68 6.30
N THR A 72 6.04 -1.51 5.91
CA THR A 72 6.02 -0.28 6.71
C THR A 72 4.58 0.16 6.89
N ALA A 73 4.26 0.76 8.02
CA ALA A 73 2.97 1.38 8.24
C ALA A 73 3.13 2.73 8.96
N SER A 74 2.24 3.66 8.67
CA SER A 74 2.07 4.92 9.40
C SER A 74 0.65 4.99 9.97
N GLY A 75 0.49 5.67 11.11
CA GLY A 75 -0.81 5.78 11.79
C GLY A 75 -1.23 4.54 12.61
N VAL A 76 -0.28 3.63 12.88
CA VAL A 76 -0.46 2.49 13.78
C VAL A 76 0.60 2.52 14.88
N ASP A 77 0.28 1.96 16.05
CA ASP A 77 1.26 1.74 17.12
C ASP A 77 2.25 0.62 16.76
N GLU A 78 3.39 0.56 17.47
CA GLU A 78 4.45 -0.42 17.20
C GLU A 78 3.97 -1.86 17.40
N GLY A 79 3.06 -2.11 18.34
CA GLY A 79 2.50 -3.45 18.58
C GLY A 79 1.69 -3.94 17.38
N LYS A 80 0.81 -3.10 16.83
CA LYS A 80 0.08 -3.39 15.59
C LYS A 80 1.03 -3.53 14.40
N LEU A 81 2.04 -2.67 14.28
CA LEU A 81 3.04 -2.75 13.21
C LEU A 81 3.78 -4.10 13.24
N GLN A 82 4.22 -4.53 14.42
CA GLN A 82 4.89 -5.82 14.57
C GLN A 82 3.95 -6.98 14.23
N ARG A 83 2.67 -6.91 14.64
CA ARG A 83 1.67 -7.92 14.28
C ARG A 83 1.44 -7.99 12.77
N LEU A 84 1.36 -6.85 12.09
CA LEU A 84 1.27 -6.78 10.62
C LEU A 84 2.49 -7.40 9.93
N ARG A 85 3.69 -7.14 10.45
CA ARG A 85 4.93 -7.76 9.95
C ARG A 85 4.90 -9.28 10.13
N ASN A 86 4.43 -9.78 11.27
CA ASN A 86 4.31 -11.22 11.52
C ASN A 86 3.33 -11.87 10.53
N ILE A 87 2.14 -11.28 10.33
CA ILE A 87 1.16 -11.75 9.34
C ILE A 87 1.77 -11.75 7.94
N PHE A 88 2.45 -10.66 7.57
CA PHE A 88 3.09 -10.56 6.27
C PHE A 88 4.22 -11.59 6.08
N GLY A 89 5.03 -11.84 7.11
CA GLY A 89 6.11 -12.82 7.09
C GLY A 89 5.62 -14.26 6.92
N LEU A 90 4.39 -14.56 7.34
CA LEU A 90 3.75 -15.87 7.16
C LEU A 90 3.15 -16.04 5.75
N CYS A 91 3.02 -14.97 4.97
CA CYS A 91 2.44 -15.03 3.62
C CYS A 91 3.50 -15.51 2.61
N PRO A 92 3.29 -16.67 1.93
CA PRO A 92 4.23 -17.15 0.92
C PRO A 92 4.35 -16.18 -0.26
N GLN A 93 5.57 -15.98 -0.77
CA GLN A 93 5.79 -15.10 -1.93
C GLN A 93 5.00 -15.53 -3.18
N ALA A 94 4.73 -16.83 -3.33
CA ALA A 94 3.88 -17.36 -4.40
C ALA A 94 2.44 -16.80 -4.31
N GLN A 95 1.89 -16.63 -3.11
CA GLN A 95 0.55 -16.07 -2.92
C GLN A 95 0.50 -14.59 -3.29
N LEU A 96 1.55 -13.82 -2.97
CA LEU A 96 1.67 -12.42 -3.39
C LEU A 96 1.65 -12.26 -4.91
N ARG A 97 2.27 -13.19 -5.65
CA ARG A 97 2.27 -13.18 -7.12
C ARG A 97 0.93 -13.61 -7.72
N SER A 98 0.22 -14.53 -7.06
CA SER A 98 -1.10 -15.02 -7.48
C SER A 98 -2.28 -14.10 -7.13
N ALA A 99 -2.02 -12.99 -6.42
CA ALA A 99 -3.06 -12.09 -5.97
C ALA A 99 -3.86 -11.55 -7.16
N LYS A 100 -5.19 -11.70 -7.10
CA LYS A 100 -6.08 -11.21 -8.16
C LYS A 100 -5.98 -9.68 -8.28
N PRO A 101 -6.02 -9.13 -9.51
CA PRO A 101 -6.12 -7.69 -9.70
C PRO A 101 -7.43 -7.16 -9.10
N ILE A 102 -7.44 -5.87 -8.74
CA ILE A 102 -8.64 -5.18 -8.26
C ILE A 102 -9.70 -5.26 -9.36
N VAL A 103 -10.86 -5.82 -9.03
CA VAL A 103 -12.01 -5.90 -9.93
C VAL A 103 -12.71 -4.54 -9.83
N ASN A 104 -12.61 -3.73 -10.88
CA ASN A 104 -13.09 -2.33 -10.98
C ASN A 104 -12.29 -1.30 -10.15
N PRO A 105 -11.04 -0.98 -10.52
CA PRO A 105 -10.27 0.04 -9.82
C PRO A 105 -10.88 1.43 -10.03
N SER A 106 -11.03 2.20 -8.94
CA SER A 106 -11.43 3.61 -9.04
C SER A 106 -10.31 4.45 -9.66
N LEU A 107 -10.62 5.62 -10.24
CA LEU A 107 -9.60 6.53 -10.79
C LEU A 107 -8.50 6.86 -9.76
N GLY A 108 -8.87 6.99 -8.48
CA GLY A 108 -7.90 7.19 -7.40
C GLY A 108 -6.96 5.99 -7.20
N GLN A 109 -7.42 4.76 -7.41
CA GLN A 109 -6.59 3.56 -7.35
C GLN A 109 -5.70 3.43 -8.60
N VAL A 110 -6.22 3.79 -9.77
CA VAL A 110 -5.43 3.83 -11.03
C VAL A 110 -4.28 4.84 -10.90
N LEU A 111 -4.58 6.02 -10.36
CA LEU A 111 -3.58 7.07 -10.11
C LEU A 111 -2.73 6.79 -8.86
N GLY A 112 -3.12 5.84 -8.01
CA GLY A 112 -2.49 5.56 -6.72
C GLY A 112 -2.49 6.75 -5.75
N ILE A 113 -3.59 7.51 -5.75
CA ILE A 113 -3.83 8.69 -4.92
C ILE A 113 -4.89 8.34 -3.87
N ALA A 114 -4.46 8.17 -2.61
CA ALA A 114 -5.31 7.68 -1.54
C ALA A 114 -6.53 8.57 -1.24
N TRP A 115 -6.37 9.90 -1.20
CA TRP A 115 -7.49 10.81 -0.90
C TRP A 115 -8.56 10.76 -1.99
N LEU A 116 -8.16 10.66 -3.26
CA LEU A 116 -9.06 10.57 -4.41
C LEU A 116 -9.75 9.20 -4.44
N ALA A 117 -9.01 8.12 -4.13
CA ALA A 117 -9.57 6.78 -4.06
C ALA A 117 -10.68 6.71 -3.00
N TRP A 118 -10.46 7.29 -1.82
CA TRP A 118 -11.47 7.40 -0.77
C TRP A 118 -12.66 8.28 -1.14
N TRP A 119 -12.46 9.35 -1.89
CA TRP A 119 -13.54 10.23 -2.30
C TRP A 119 -14.48 9.52 -3.30
N LEU A 120 -13.92 8.73 -4.22
CA LEU A 120 -14.69 7.95 -5.18
C LEU A 120 -15.38 6.74 -4.54
N ASP A 121 -14.70 6.05 -3.61
CA ASP A 121 -15.26 4.91 -2.86
C ASP A 121 -16.49 5.30 -2.02
N ARG A 122 -16.58 6.55 -1.54
CA ARG A 122 -17.78 7.06 -0.85
C ARG A 122 -18.99 7.28 -1.75
N ARG A 123 -18.80 7.35 -3.07
CA ARG A 123 -19.86 7.66 -4.05
C ARG A 123 -20.44 6.43 -4.74
N SER A 124 -19.79 5.27 -4.62
CA SER A 124 -20.25 3.95 -5.10
C SER A 124 -21.02 3.20 -4.03
#